data_AF-A0A2R6I1H8-F1
#
_entry.id   AF-A0A2R6I1H8-F1
#
_cell.length_a   1.000
_cell.length_b   1.000
_cell.length_c   1.000
_cell.angle_alpha   90.00
_cell.angle_beta   90.00
_cell.angle_gamma   90.00
#
_symmetry.space_group_name_H-M   'P 1'
#
loop_
_entity.id
_entity.type
_entity.pdbx_description
1 polymer ?
#
loop_
_entity_poly.entity_id
_entity_poly.type
_entity_poly.pdbx_seq_one_letter_code
_entity_poly.pdbx_strand_id
1 'polypeptide(L)'
;MNGRLLATGPDAEATVRELASGFAAVGDDFYRVGHRLHTGEDATDLAEAITNAEFREADSLTDTLRRRLDTAGLDADGEVIVTGEAERTNHDLRTGVPADYDAMAACEPEEALWVVRNRDAAHDVLGALNDPIEGEQRVEKTYSENSPPRQWKIDTDGFTDVLTLGRVRNRVEETI
;
A
#
# COMPACT_ATOMS: atom_id res chain seq x y z
N MET A 1 9.73 4.18 0.28
CA MET A 1 10.48 5.18 -0.51
C MET A 1 11.39 4.43 -1.48
N ASN A 2 11.35 4.74 -2.78
CA ASN A 2 12.17 4.08 -3.80
C ASN A 2 13.31 5.01 -4.24
N GLY A 3 14.55 4.68 -3.87
CA GLY A 3 15.75 5.34 -4.37
C GLY A 3 16.26 4.65 -5.64
N ARG A 4 16.68 5.43 -6.65
CA ARG A 4 17.34 4.92 -7.86
C ARG A 4 18.79 5.40 -7.88
N LEU A 5 19.72 4.49 -8.13
CA LEU A 5 21.15 4.77 -8.24
C LEU A 5 21.64 4.34 -9.62
N LEU A 6 22.37 5.24 -10.30
CA LEU A 6 22.99 4.97 -11.60
C LEU A 6 24.51 5.09 -11.45
N ALA A 7 25.24 4.09 -11.92
CA ALA A 7 26.70 4.08 -11.92
C ALA A 7 27.22 3.63 -13.30
N THR A 8 28.29 4.25 -13.78
CA THR A 8 28.93 3.94 -15.06
C THR A 8 30.44 3.77 -14.87
N GLY A 9 31.08 3.00 -15.75
CA GLY A 9 32.51 2.69 -15.68
C GLY A 9 32.83 1.25 -15.28
N PRO A 10 34.11 0.86 -15.32
CA PRO A 10 34.55 -0.54 -15.16
C PRO A 10 34.20 -1.15 -13.80
N ASP A 11 34.08 -0.32 -12.75
CA ASP A 11 33.80 -0.75 -11.37
C ASP A 11 32.35 -0.49 -10.95
N ALA A 12 31.48 -0.08 -11.89
CA ALA A 12 30.10 0.32 -11.58
C ALA A 12 29.33 -0.79 -10.87
N GLU A 13 29.41 -2.02 -11.37
CA GLU A 13 28.70 -3.17 -10.81
C GLU A 13 29.15 -3.50 -9.37
N ALA A 14 30.46 -3.46 -9.11
CA ALA A 14 31.01 -3.68 -7.77
C ALA A 14 30.57 -2.58 -6.80
N THR A 15 30.62 -1.33 -7.25
CA THR A 15 30.20 -0.16 -6.47
C THR A 15 28.72 -0.21 -6.12
N VAL A 16 27.84 -0.55 -7.07
CA VAL A 16 26.39 -0.67 -6.81
C VAL A 16 26.10 -1.79 -5.81
N ARG A 17 26.77 -2.95 -5.92
CA ARG A 17 26.57 -4.06 -4.97
C ARG A 17 27.02 -3.73 -3.56
N GLU A 18 28.14 -3.02 -3.41
CA GLU A 18 28.63 -2.58 -2.10
C GLU A 18 27.63 -1.64 -1.44
N LEU A 19 27.16 -0.62 -2.17
CA LEU A 19 26.15 0.32 -1.68
C LEU A 19 24.82 -0.38 -1.36
N ALA A 20 24.36 -1.28 -2.23
CA ALA A 20 23.14 -2.04 -2.03
C ALA A 20 23.19 -2.94 -0.79
N SER A 21 24.36 -3.50 -0.49
CA SER A 21 24.60 -4.27 0.75
C SER A 21 24.57 -3.36 1.98
N GLY A 22 25.14 -2.16 1.88
CA GLY A 22 25.05 -1.14 2.93
C GLY A 22 23.61 -0.73 3.24
N PHE A 23 22.78 -0.51 2.22
CA PHE A 23 21.36 -0.18 2.40
C PHE A 23 20.53 -1.32 2.97
N ALA A 24 20.81 -2.57 2.57
CA ALA A 24 20.13 -3.73 3.13
C ALA A 24 20.38 -3.88 4.64
N ALA A 25 21.56 -3.47 5.13
CA ALA A 25 21.91 -3.50 6.55
C ALA A 25 21.20 -2.42 7.39
N VAL A 26 20.57 -1.42 6.75
CA VAL A 26 19.76 -0.39 7.43
C VAL A 26 18.31 -0.85 7.61
N GLY A 27 17.89 -1.93 6.94
CA GLY A 27 16.61 -2.58 7.22
C GLY A 27 16.59 -3.18 8.64
N ASP A 28 15.43 -3.12 9.29
CA ASP A 28 15.21 -3.63 10.65
C ASP A 28 13.85 -4.35 10.72
N ASP A 29 13.42 -4.79 11.91
CA ASP A 29 12.19 -5.53 12.16
C ASP A 29 10.91 -4.85 11.62
N PHE A 30 10.97 -3.54 11.33
CA PHE A 30 9.84 -2.74 10.86
C PHE A 30 9.81 -2.51 9.34
N TYR A 31 10.93 -2.61 8.63
CA TYR A 31 11.00 -2.44 7.18
C TYR A 31 12.21 -3.16 6.58
N ARG A 32 11.98 -3.82 5.45
CA ARG A 32 13.04 -4.50 4.70
C ARG A 32 13.47 -3.64 3.52
N VAL A 33 14.75 -3.28 3.47
CA VAL A 33 15.34 -2.61 2.31
C VAL A 33 15.88 -3.67 1.37
N GLY A 34 15.14 -3.95 0.31
CA GLY A 34 15.58 -4.79 -0.81
C GLY A 34 16.18 -3.96 -1.94
N HIS A 35 17.07 -4.54 -2.74
CA HIS A 35 17.58 -3.91 -3.95
C HIS A 35 17.33 -4.79 -5.17
N ARG A 36 17.15 -4.16 -6.33
CA ARG A 36 17.11 -4.81 -7.64
C ARG A 36 18.22 -4.20 -8.48
N LEU A 37 19.13 -5.05 -8.97
CA LEU A 37 20.25 -4.64 -9.82
C LEU A 37 19.89 -4.91 -11.28
N HIS A 38 20.00 -3.88 -12.12
CA HIS A 38 19.91 -4.00 -13.57
C HIS A 38 21.32 -3.79 -14.16
N THR A 39 21.72 -4.61 -15.12
CA THR A 39 23.02 -4.55 -15.80
C THR A 39 22.83 -4.75 -17.30
N GLY A 40 23.76 -4.26 -18.12
CA GLY A 40 23.70 -4.44 -19.57
C GLY A 40 22.62 -3.56 -20.21
N GLU A 41 21.91 -4.10 -21.20
CA GLU A 41 20.89 -3.39 -21.99
C GLU A 41 19.78 -2.80 -21.11
N ASP A 42 19.27 -3.57 -20.14
CA ASP A 42 18.29 -3.10 -19.15
C ASP A 42 18.77 -1.89 -18.32
N ALA A 43 20.08 -1.79 -18.06
CA ALA A 43 20.68 -0.66 -17.35
C ALA A 43 20.85 0.56 -18.24
N THR A 44 21.15 0.34 -19.53
CA THR A 44 21.23 1.40 -20.54
C THR A 44 19.88 2.06 -20.74
N ASP A 45 18.80 1.28 -20.88
CA ASP A 45 17.44 1.80 -21.03
C ASP A 45 17.00 2.61 -19.80
N LEU A 46 17.38 2.16 -18.60
CA LEU A 46 17.10 2.88 -17.36
C LEU A 46 17.95 4.16 -17.25
N ALA A 47 19.20 4.14 -17.71
CA ALA A 47 20.10 5.29 -17.72
C ALA A 47 19.64 6.37 -18.69
N GLU A 48 19.17 5.98 -19.88
CA GLU A 48 18.59 6.87 -20.87
C GLU A 48 17.30 7.50 -20.35
N ALA A 49 16.40 6.71 -19.77
CA ALA A 49 15.17 7.23 -19.16
C ALA A 49 15.44 8.26 -18.05
N ILE A 50 16.44 8.02 -17.19
CA ILE A 50 16.83 8.95 -16.11
C ILE A 50 17.46 10.22 -16.70
N THR A 51 18.32 10.08 -17.71
CA THR A 51 19.08 11.18 -18.31
C THR A 51 18.20 12.09 -19.16
N ASN A 52 17.24 11.51 -19.89
CA ASN A 52 16.29 12.24 -20.72
C ASN A 52 15.11 12.79 -19.92
N ALA A 53 15.05 12.51 -18.60
CA ALA A 53 13.85 12.69 -17.78
C ALA A 53 12.59 12.10 -18.44
N GLU A 54 12.78 11.08 -19.28
CA GLU A 54 11.72 10.34 -19.90
C GLU A 54 11.16 9.41 -18.84
N PHE A 55 10.02 9.80 -18.29
CA PHE A 55 9.17 8.86 -17.59
C PHE A 55 8.87 7.74 -18.59
N ARG A 56 9.33 6.51 -18.29
CA ARG A 56 8.72 5.32 -18.91
C ARG A 56 7.22 5.50 -18.80
N GLU A 57 6.49 5.22 -19.90
CA GLU A 57 5.02 5.18 -19.88
C GLU A 57 4.62 4.55 -18.55
N ALA A 58 3.88 5.33 -17.76
CA ALA A 58 3.68 5.05 -16.36
C ALA A 58 3.33 3.57 -16.20
N ASP A 59 3.97 2.89 -15.24
CA ASP A 59 3.42 1.67 -14.68
C ASP A 59 1.90 1.81 -14.65
N SER A 60 1.17 0.84 -15.19
CA SER A 60 -0.29 0.90 -15.26
C SER A 60 -0.85 1.42 -13.93
N LEU A 61 -1.97 2.14 -13.93
CA LEU A 61 -2.59 2.59 -12.68
C LEU A 61 -2.61 1.44 -11.66
N THR A 62 -2.94 0.24 -12.13
CA THR A 62 -2.85 -1.04 -11.43
C THR A 62 -1.46 -1.34 -10.84
N ASP A 63 -0.37 -1.22 -11.58
CA ASP A 63 1.01 -1.45 -11.08
C ASP A 63 1.49 -0.36 -10.12
N THR A 64 1.01 0.87 -10.28
CA THR A 64 1.30 1.97 -9.35
C THR A 64 0.51 1.80 -8.04
N LEU A 65 -0.76 1.40 -8.12
CA LEU A 65 -1.63 1.12 -6.98
C LEU A 65 -1.19 -0.15 -6.23
N ARG A 66 -0.81 -1.22 -6.95
CA ARG A 66 -0.25 -2.46 -6.36
C ARG A 66 1.00 -2.23 -5.50
N ARG A 67 1.78 -1.18 -5.77
CA ARG A 67 2.98 -0.83 -4.98
C ARG A 67 2.65 -0.01 -3.74
N ARG A 68 1.39 0.39 -3.56
CA ARG A 68 0.90 1.19 -2.45
C ARG A 68 0.02 0.39 -1.51
N LEU A 69 -0.78 -0.54 -2.04
CA LEU A 69 -1.63 -1.42 -1.24
C LEU A 69 -0.79 -2.39 -0.40
N ASP A 70 -1.14 -2.53 0.88
CA ASP A 70 -0.52 -3.54 1.74
C ASP A 70 -0.85 -4.97 1.29
N THR A 71 -2.04 -5.20 0.74
CA THR A 71 -2.46 -6.52 0.22
C THR A 71 -3.41 -6.38 -0.98
N ALA A 72 -3.31 -7.30 -1.94
CA ALA A 72 -4.28 -7.45 -3.03
C ALA A 72 -4.55 -8.94 -3.31
N GLY A 73 -5.82 -9.28 -3.51
CA GLY A 73 -6.28 -10.58 -4.01
C GLY A 73 -6.58 -10.48 -5.50
N LEU A 74 -6.05 -11.44 -6.26
CA LEU A 74 -6.20 -11.49 -7.72
C LEU A 74 -7.05 -12.70 -8.14
N ASP A 75 -7.78 -12.56 -9.24
CA ASP A 75 -8.44 -13.69 -9.90
C ASP A 75 -7.49 -14.50 -10.80
N ALA A 76 -8.04 -15.43 -11.60
CA ALA A 76 -7.27 -16.29 -12.49
C ALA A 76 -6.65 -15.53 -13.68
N ASP A 77 -7.22 -14.39 -14.06
CA ASP A 77 -6.75 -13.54 -15.15
C ASP A 77 -5.74 -12.48 -14.66
N GLY A 78 -5.58 -12.37 -13.33
CA GLY A 78 -4.65 -11.47 -12.69
C GLY A 78 -5.23 -10.10 -12.40
N GLU A 79 -6.56 -9.94 -12.48
CA GLU A 79 -7.26 -8.72 -12.14
C GLU A 79 -7.45 -8.61 -10.61
N VAL A 80 -7.45 -7.38 -10.09
CA VAL A 80 -7.60 -7.13 -8.66
C VAL A 80 -9.08 -7.26 -8.28
N ILE A 81 -9.42 -8.31 -7.55
CA ILE A 81 -10.78 -8.54 -7.04
C ILE A 81 -10.93 -8.17 -5.56
N VAL A 82 -9.82 -8.14 -4.81
CA VAL A 82 -9.81 -7.74 -3.40
C VAL A 82 -8.65 -6.78 -3.15
N THR A 83 -8.88 -5.69 -2.44
CA THR A 83 -7.84 -4.82 -1.91
C THR A 83 -7.86 -4.83 -0.38
N GLY A 84 -6.70 -4.60 0.24
CA GLY A 84 -6.68 -4.42 1.68
C GLY A 84 -5.52 -3.60 2.20
N GLU A 85 -5.80 -2.83 3.25
CA GLU A 85 -4.86 -1.94 3.91
C GLU A 85 -4.79 -2.23 5.41
N ALA A 86 -3.57 -2.26 5.96
CA ALA A 86 -3.32 -2.50 7.37
C ALA A 86 -3.00 -1.19 8.09
N GLU A 87 -4.05 -0.46 8.46
CA GLU A 87 -3.90 0.85 9.06
C GLU A 87 -3.30 0.81 10.48
N ARG A 88 -2.30 1.67 10.70
CA ARG A 88 -1.64 1.85 11.99
C ARG A 88 -1.97 3.24 12.50
N THR A 89 -2.63 3.31 13.65
CA THR A 89 -2.86 4.57 14.37
C THR A 89 -1.54 5.33 14.58
N ASN A 90 -1.29 6.33 13.75
CA ASN A 90 -0.19 7.27 13.84
C ASN A 90 -0.76 8.71 13.76
N HIS A 91 0.08 9.73 13.87
CA HIS A 91 -0.38 11.13 13.91
C HIS A 91 -0.95 11.65 12.57
N ASP A 92 -0.93 10.87 11.49
CA ASP A 92 -1.29 11.30 10.12
C ASP A 92 -2.50 10.55 9.51
N LEU A 93 -3.33 9.96 10.36
CA LEU A 93 -4.52 9.19 9.93
C LEU A 93 -5.45 9.98 9.01
N ARG A 94 -5.59 11.30 9.21
CA ARG A 94 -6.60 12.09 8.50
C ARG A 94 -6.20 12.49 7.07
N THR A 95 -4.94 12.30 6.68
CA THR A 95 -4.52 12.48 5.28
C THR A 95 -4.15 11.15 4.62
N GLY A 96 -3.54 10.22 5.36
CA GLY A 96 -3.20 8.88 4.86
C GLY A 96 -4.44 8.06 4.50
N VAL A 97 -5.41 7.96 5.42
CA VAL A 97 -6.58 7.10 5.24
C VAL A 97 -7.42 7.46 4.01
N PRO A 98 -7.78 8.74 3.74
CA PRO A 98 -8.50 9.08 2.51
C PRO A 98 -7.71 8.76 1.25
N ALA A 99 -6.40 8.95 1.28
CA ALA A 99 -5.57 8.66 0.13
C ALA A 99 -5.53 7.14 -0.13
N ASP A 100 -5.43 6.32 0.91
CA ASP A 100 -5.35 4.86 0.77
C ASP A 100 -6.71 4.27 0.38
N TYR A 101 -7.81 4.87 0.86
CA TYR A 101 -9.14 4.64 0.31
C TYR A 101 -9.17 4.88 -1.21
N ASP A 102 -8.71 6.05 -1.67
CA ASP A 102 -8.75 6.39 -3.10
C ASP A 102 -7.89 5.42 -3.93
N ALA A 103 -6.77 4.94 -3.35
CA ALA A 103 -5.93 3.93 -3.98
C ALA A 103 -6.63 2.57 -4.11
N MET A 104 -7.35 2.14 -3.07
CA MET A 104 -8.16 0.91 -3.13
C MET A 104 -9.32 1.04 -4.13
N ALA A 105 -10.05 2.16 -4.08
CA ALA A 105 -11.19 2.42 -4.95
C ALA A 105 -10.82 2.45 -6.44
N ALA A 106 -9.63 2.99 -6.76
CA ALA A 106 -9.14 3.05 -8.13
C ALA A 106 -8.80 1.68 -8.75
N CYS A 107 -8.77 0.61 -7.95
CA CYS A 107 -8.69 -0.77 -8.45
C CYS A 107 -10.05 -1.38 -8.79
N GLU A 108 -11.17 -0.69 -8.52
CA GLU A 108 -12.54 -1.19 -8.69
C GLU A 108 -12.78 -2.61 -8.10
N PRO A 109 -12.39 -2.87 -6.83
CA PRO A 109 -12.43 -4.20 -6.26
C PRO A 109 -13.85 -4.66 -5.91
N GLU A 110 -14.06 -5.98 -5.84
CA GLU A 110 -15.28 -6.56 -5.27
C GLU A 110 -15.31 -6.41 -3.74
N GLU A 111 -14.14 -6.49 -3.09
CA GLU A 111 -13.99 -6.25 -1.65
C GLU A 111 -12.79 -5.33 -1.35
N ALA A 112 -13.02 -4.30 -0.55
CA ALA A 112 -11.98 -3.41 0.00
C ALA A 112 -11.95 -3.52 1.53
N LEU A 113 -10.89 -4.10 2.08
CA LEU A 113 -10.80 -4.53 3.48
C LEU A 113 -9.77 -3.73 4.28
N TRP A 114 -10.20 -3.16 5.40
CA TRP A 114 -9.29 -2.51 6.35
C TRP A 114 -8.91 -3.46 7.49
N VAL A 115 -7.64 -3.54 7.85
CA VAL A 115 -7.15 -4.28 9.03
C VAL A 115 -6.57 -3.31 10.04
N VAL A 116 -7.19 -3.21 11.20
CA VAL A 116 -6.79 -2.27 12.25
C VAL A 116 -6.38 -2.98 13.54
N ARG A 117 -5.64 -2.30 14.42
CA ARG A 117 -5.19 -2.92 15.69
C ARG A 117 -6.34 -3.24 16.65
N ASN A 118 -7.30 -2.33 16.77
CA ASN A 118 -8.37 -2.41 17.75
C ASN A 118 -9.63 -1.69 17.23
N ARG A 119 -10.68 -1.68 18.03
CA ARG A 119 -11.96 -1.06 17.68
C ARG A 119 -11.87 0.46 17.57
N ASP A 120 -11.08 1.11 18.41
CA ASP A 120 -10.95 2.57 18.39
C ASP A 120 -10.30 3.02 17.07
N ALA A 121 -9.26 2.31 16.62
CA ALA A 121 -8.65 2.54 15.32
C ALA A 121 -9.61 2.34 14.14
N ALA A 122 -10.59 1.42 14.23
CA ALA A 122 -11.62 1.30 13.20
C ALA A 122 -12.51 2.55 13.14
N HIS A 123 -12.85 3.12 14.30
CA HIS A 123 -13.63 4.35 14.40
C HIS A 123 -12.81 5.55 13.92
N ASP A 124 -11.51 5.59 14.18
CA ASP A 124 -10.62 6.63 13.68
C ASP A 124 -10.55 6.62 12.14
N VAL A 125 -10.41 5.44 11.52
CA VAL A 125 -10.45 5.27 10.05
C VAL A 125 -11.79 5.75 9.50
N LEU A 126 -12.90 5.28 10.07
CA LEU A 126 -14.22 5.69 9.61
C LEU A 126 -14.44 7.21 9.80
N GLY A 127 -13.94 7.78 10.88
CA GLY A 127 -13.98 9.22 11.16
C GLY A 127 -13.18 10.02 10.12
N ALA A 128 -11.98 9.58 9.78
CA ALA A 128 -11.15 10.19 8.74
C ALA A 128 -11.80 10.16 7.35
N LEU A 129 -12.58 9.12 7.03
CA LEU A 129 -13.31 9.01 5.77
C LEU A 129 -14.64 9.79 5.75
N ASN A 130 -15.25 9.99 6.91
CA ASN A 130 -16.44 10.83 7.07
C ASN A 130 -16.11 12.33 7.05
N ASP A 131 -15.02 12.72 7.71
CA ASP A 131 -14.58 14.11 7.88
C ASP A 131 -13.07 14.22 7.56
N PRO A 132 -12.67 14.12 6.28
CA PRO A 132 -11.26 14.24 5.91
C PRO A 132 -10.75 15.67 6.16
N ILE A 133 -9.44 15.82 6.43
CA ILE A 133 -8.84 17.17 6.57
C ILE A 133 -8.92 17.93 5.25
N GLU A 134 -8.78 17.23 4.13
CA GLU A 134 -8.79 17.77 2.78
C GLU A 134 -9.56 16.84 1.82
N GLY A 135 -10.24 17.44 0.85
CA GLY A 135 -10.99 16.72 -0.18
C GLY A 135 -12.42 16.34 0.23
N GLU A 136 -13.03 15.48 -0.58
CA GLU A 136 -14.44 15.10 -0.45
C GLU A 136 -14.67 14.01 0.60
N GLN A 137 -15.85 13.93 1.18
CA GLN A 137 -16.22 12.81 2.04
C GLN A 137 -16.22 11.50 1.23
N ARG A 138 -15.59 10.44 1.74
CA ARG A 138 -15.52 9.13 1.07
C ARG A 138 -16.63 8.20 1.53
N VAL A 139 -16.96 8.25 2.83
CA VAL A 139 -18.01 7.42 3.43
C VAL A 139 -18.98 8.31 4.19
N GLU A 140 -20.27 8.24 3.84
CA GLU A 140 -21.33 9.02 4.51
C GLU A 140 -21.84 8.36 5.80
N LYS A 141 -21.71 7.03 5.89
CA LYS A 141 -22.26 6.26 7.01
C LYS A 141 -21.44 6.51 8.28
N THR A 142 -22.15 6.78 9.36
CA THR A 142 -21.60 6.88 10.71
C THR A 142 -22.18 5.80 11.60
N TYR A 143 -21.42 5.41 12.63
CA TYR A 143 -21.86 4.49 13.66
C TYR A 143 -21.55 5.10 15.03
N SER A 144 -22.32 4.72 16.05
CA SER A 144 -21.99 5.14 17.41
C SER A 144 -20.59 4.65 17.79
N GLU A 145 -19.83 5.43 18.55
CA GLU A 145 -18.52 5.00 19.08
C GLU A 145 -18.59 3.66 19.82
N ASN A 146 -19.77 3.34 20.37
CA ASN A 146 -20.07 2.09 21.07
C ASN A 146 -20.36 0.89 20.15
N SER A 147 -20.63 1.12 18.88
CA SER A 147 -20.95 0.08 17.90
C SER A 147 -19.70 -0.72 17.53
N PRO A 148 -19.72 -2.06 17.61
CA PRO A 148 -18.60 -2.88 17.20
C PRO A 148 -18.47 -2.92 15.66
N PRO A 149 -17.25 -2.82 15.09
CA PRO A 149 -17.05 -2.75 13.64
C PRO A 149 -17.66 -3.90 12.83
N ARG A 150 -17.72 -5.11 13.41
CA ARG A 150 -18.40 -6.28 12.82
C ARG A 150 -19.86 -6.03 12.40
N GLN A 151 -20.53 -5.10 13.06
CA GLN A 151 -21.95 -4.81 12.80
C GLN A 151 -22.14 -3.74 11.72
N TRP A 152 -21.06 -3.11 11.26
CA TRP A 152 -21.13 -2.09 10.24
C TRP A 152 -21.48 -2.72 8.90
N LYS A 153 -22.22 -1.97 8.09
CA LYS A 153 -22.58 -2.30 6.72
C LYS A 153 -22.16 -1.14 5.84
N ILE A 154 -20.91 -1.17 5.40
CA ILE A 154 -20.32 -0.18 4.50
C ILE A 154 -20.16 -0.88 3.16
N ASP A 155 -20.45 -0.18 2.08
CA ASP A 155 -20.43 -0.72 0.73
C ASP A 155 -20.10 0.46 -0.19
N THR A 156 -18.80 0.74 -0.26
CA THR A 156 -18.20 1.86 -0.96
C THR A 156 -16.87 1.38 -1.56
N ASP A 157 -16.47 1.95 -2.68
CA ASP A 157 -15.39 1.42 -3.54
C ASP A 157 -14.06 1.15 -2.82
N GLY A 158 -13.71 1.94 -1.79
CA GLY A 158 -12.50 1.77 -0.98
C GLY A 158 -12.75 1.26 0.44
N PHE A 159 -13.99 0.87 0.78
CA PHE A 159 -14.33 0.36 2.11
C PHE A 159 -15.60 -0.51 2.07
N THR A 160 -15.41 -1.82 2.25
CA THR A 160 -16.49 -2.82 2.35
C THR A 160 -16.55 -3.48 3.74
N ASP A 161 -15.41 -3.73 4.38
CA ASP A 161 -15.36 -4.27 5.75
C ASP A 161 -14.09 -3.80 6.48
N VAL A 162 -14.12 -3.88 7.82
CA VAL A 162 -12.98 -3.58 8.68
C VAL A 162 -12.84 -4.65 9.75
N LEU A 163 -11.65 -5.24 9.83
CA LEU A 163 -11.30 -6.31 10.75
C LEU A 163 -10.26 -5.84 11.75
N THR A 164 -10.39 -6.27 12.99
CA THR A 164 -9.30 -6.11 13.96
C THR A 164 -8.24 -7.19 13.75
N LEU A 165 -6.98 -6.89 14.04
CA LEU A 165 -5.87 -7.83 13.93
C LEU A 165 -6.12 -9.13 14.71
N GLY A 166 -6.67 -9.02 15.92
CA GLY A 166 -7.04 -10.19 16.72
C GLY A 166 -8.07 -11.10 16.04
N ARG A 167 -8.96 -10.53 15.22
CA ARG A 167 -9.94 -11.29 14.45
C ARG A 167 -9.34 -11.95 13.21
N VAL A 168 -8.48 -11.23 12.49
CA VAL A 168 -7.75 -11.81 11.35
C VAL A 168 -6.96 -13.03 11.82
N ARG A 169 -6.26 -12.90 12.96
CA ARG A 169 -5.52 -14.00 13.58
C ARG A 169 -6.41 -15.22 13.89
N ASN A 170 -7.54 -15.01 14.58
CA ASN A 170 -8.46 -16.12 14.90
C ASN A 170 -8.96 -16.83 13.64
N ARG A 171 -9.28 -16.08 12.57
CA ARG A 171 -9.75 -16.66 11.30
C ARG A 171 -8.68 -17.49 10.60
N VAL A 172 -7.44 -17.02 10.60
CA VAL A 172 -6.31 -17.77 10.02
C VAL A 172 -6.05 -19.05 10.80
N GLU A 173 -6.09 -18.99 12.14
CA GLU A 173 -5.92 -20.16 13.01
C GLU A 173 -7.04 -21.20 12.85
N GLU A 174 -8.27 -20.80 12.47
CA GLU A 174 -9.38 -21.72 12.19
C GLU A 174 -9.29 -22.41 10.81
N THR A 175 -8.41 -21.93 9.92
CA THR A 175 -8.32 -22.39 8.52
C THR A 175 -7.12 -23.33 8.27
N ILE A 176 -6.21 -23.46 9.24
CA ILE A 176 -5.00 -24.32 9.18
C ILE A 176 -5.20 -25.53 10.11
#